data_AF-A0A518HJY3-F1
#
_entry.id   AF-A0A518HJY3-F1
#
_cell.length_a   1.000
_cell.length_b   1.000
_cell.length_c   1.000
_cell.angle_alpha   90.00
_cell.angle_beta   90.00
_cell.angle_gamma   90.00
#
_symmetry.space_group_name_H-M   'P 1'
#
loop_
_entity.id
_entity.type
_entity.pdbx_description
1 polymer ?
#
loop_
_entity_poly.entity_id
_entity_poly.type
_entity_poly.pdbx_seq_one_letter_code
_entity_poly.pdbx_strand_id
1 'polypeptide(L)'
;MVAQQHQQLRSFVRTLGVAPDWVDDLAQEAFLVAWRERDSFDAQRDIGKWLRGIARNLVRNELRKDQRRKRILHERLSEILVGSPDDAAEAADWEQCRMPVLRDCVEQLAPKSRQIVAGRYGDGWMAPDLADHLGMTAAAVRQALMRIREQLKQCIEFQMAED
;
A
#
# COMPACT_ATOMS: atom_id res chain seq x y z
N MET A 1 16.78 -16.19 22.30
CA MET A 1 15.32 -16.12 22.03
C MET A 1 15.02 -15.40 20.72
N VAL A 2 15.49 -14.16 20.52
CA VAL A 2 15.26 -13.37 19.28
C VAL A 2 15.82 -14.05 18.02
N ALA A 3 17.06 -14.55 18.04
CA ALA A 3 17.66 -15.22 16.89
C ALA A 3 16.90 -16.48 16.41
N GLN A 4 16.37 -17.27 17.34
CA GLN A 4 15.58 -18.46 17.03
C GLN A 4 14.21 -18.09 16.42
N GLN A 5 13.55 -17.08 16.99
CA GLN A 5 12.30 -16.54 16.43
C GLN A 5 12.54 -15.94 15.04
N HIS A 6 13.68 -15.29 14.81
CA HIS A 6 14.05 -14.75 13.51
C HIS A 6 14.22 -15.83 12.45
N GLN A 7 14.91 -16.94 12.76
CA GLN A 7 15.05 -18.06 11.83
C GLN A 7 13.69 -18.71 11.50
N GLN A 8 12.84 -18.95 12.51
CA GLN A 8 11.51 -19.51 12.31
C GLN A 8 10.61 -18.60 11.46
N LEU A 9 10.69 -17.29 11.68
CA LEU A 9 9.92 -16.30 10.94
C LEU A 9 10.38 -16.21 9.47
N ARG A 10 11.70 -16.22 9.21
CA ARG A 10 12.25 -16.30 7.84
C ARG A 10 11.77 -17.54 7.10
N SER A 11 11.83 -18.71 7.75
CA SER A 11 11.32 -19.96 7.17
C SER A 11 9.83 -19.84 6.83
N PHE A 12 9.03 -19.29 7.74
CA PHE A 12 7.61 -19.06 7.51
C PHE A 12 7.36 -18.09 6.35
N VAL A 13 8.04 -16.94 6.31
CA VAL A 13 7.93 -15.95 5.22
C VAL A 13 8.26 -16.59 3.87
N ARG A 14 9.33 -17.40 3.80
CA ARG A 14 9.71 -18.12 2.57
C ARG A 14 8.59 -19.05 2.07
N THR A 15 7.87 -19.74 2.95
CA THR A 15 6.77 -20.62 2.54
C THR A 15 5.55 -19.87 1.98
N LEU A 16 5.47 -18.56 2.15
CA LEU A 16 4.35 -17.75 1.70
C LEU A 16 4.49 -17.26 0.23
N GLY A 17 5.60 -17.59 -0.45
CA GLY A 17 5.73 -17.40 -1.90
C GLY A 17 6.28 -16.05 -2.36
N VAL A 18 6.89 -15.27 -1.46
CA VAL A 18 7.65 -14.06 -1.84
C VAL A 18 8.96 -14.43 -2.52
N ALA A 19 9.51 -13.50 -3.31
CA ALA A 19 10.82 -13.71 -3.92
C ALA A 19 11.90 -13.89 -2.82
N PRO A 20 12.94 -14.70 -3.06
CA PRO A 20 13.98 -15.01 -2.07
C PRO A 20 14.59 -13.77 -1.41
N ASP A 21 14.81 -12.72 -2.20
CA ASP A 21 15.45 -11.47 -1.74
C ASP A 21 14.60 -10.70 -0.71
N TRP A 22 13.26 -10.85 -0.77
CA TRP A 22 12.35 -10.18 0.16
C TRP A 22 12.18 -10.92 1.49
N VAL A 23 12.66 -12.15 1.62
CA VAL A 23 12.43 -12.98 2.81
C VAL A 23 13.03 -12.34 4.06
N ASP A 24 14.24 -11.80 3.94
CA ASP A 24 14.99 -11.24 5.06
C ASP A 24 14.44 -9.87 5.46
N ASP A 25 14.09 -9.05 4.47
CA ASP A 25 13.49 -7.73 4.67
C ASP A 25 12.13 -7.83 5.36
N LEU A 26 11.26 -8.71 4.88
CA LEU A 26 9.93 -8.91 5.46
C LEU A 26 10.00 -9.51 6.88
N ALA A 27 10.98 -10.38 7.14
CA ALA A 27 11.20 -10.90 8.48
C ALA A 27 11.67 -9.79 9.44
N GLN A 28 12.63 -8.95 9.02
CA GLN A 28 13.10 -7.81 9.82
C GLN A 28 11.98 -6.80 10.07
N GLU A 29 11.22 -6.45 9.03
CA GLU A 29 10.11 -5.51 9.15
C GLU A 29 9.02 -6.04 10.10
N ALA A 30 8.74 -7.35 10.10
CA ALA A 30 7.82 -7.94 11.06
C ALA A 30 8.27 -7.74 12.51
N PHE A 31 9.57 -7.82 12.81
CA PHE A 31 10.08 -7.50 14.15
C PHE A 31 9.98 -6.02 14.49
N LEU A 32 10.22 -5.12 13.52
CA LEU A 32 10.06 -3.68 13.73
C LEU A 32 8.60 -3.30 13.99
N VAL A 33 7.66 -3.90 13.28
CA VAL A 33 6.22 -3.74 13.54
C VAL A 33 5.86 -4.29 14.91
N ALA A 34 6.29 -5.50 15.24
CA ALA A 34 6.06 -6.08 16.56
C ALA A 34 6.64 -5.24 17.70
N TRP A 35 7.82 -4.63 17.51
CA TRP A 35 8.41 -3.74 18.52
C TRP A 35 7.58 -2.47 18.74
N ARG A 36 7.03 -1.90 17.65
CA ARG A 36 6.15 -0.73 17.70
C ARG A 36 4.80 -1.05 18.32
N GLU A 37 4.26 -2.25 18.06
CA GLU A 37 2.95 -2.69 18.54
C GLU A 37 3.03 -3.50 19.83
N ARG A 38 4.18 -3.56 20.51
CA ARG A 38 4.38 -4.41 21.69
C ARG A 38 3.36 -4.16 22.82
N ASP A 39 2.86 -2.94 22.95
CA ASP A 39 1.92 -2.56 24.00
C ASP A 39 0.48 -3.08 23.71
N SER A 40 0.19 -3.46 22.47
CA SER A 40 -1.08 -4.10 22.08
C SER A 40 -1.04 -5.63 22.21
N PHE A 41 0.15 -6.20 22.48
CA PHE A 41 0.32 -7.64 22.59
C PHE A 41 -0.25 -8.16 23.91
N ASP A 42 -1.26 -9.00 23.79
CA ASP A 42 -1.79 -9.78 24.89
C ASP A 42 -0.79 -10.88 25.28
N ALA A 43 -0.17 -10.75 26.46
CA ALA A 43 0.83 -11.68 26.98
C ALA A 43 0.29 -13.12 27.19
N GLN A 44 -1.03 -13.32 27.15
CA GLN A 44 -1.64 -14.66 27.17
C GLN A 44 -1.59 -15.36 25.81
N ARG A 45 -1.23 -14.65 24.72
CA ARG A 45 -1.13 -15.21 23.37
C ARG A 45 0.28 -15.69 23.06
N ASP A 46 0.39 -16.62 22.11
CA ASP A 46 1.68 -17.07 21.59
C ASP A 46 2.32 -15.97 20.73
N ILE A 47 3.49 -15.47 21.16
CA ILE A 47 4.25 -14.42 20.46
C ILE A 47 4.61 -14.83 19.02
N GLY A 48 4.87 -16.12 18.80
CA GLY A 48 5.16 -16.65 17.47
C GLY A 48 3.94 -16.56 16.54
N LYS A 49 2.74 -16.88 17.03
CA LYS A 49 1.48 -16.73 16.27
C LYS A 49 1.22 -15.27 15.92
N TRP A 50 1.48 -14.35 16.85
CA TRP A 50 1.33 -12.92 16.62
C TRP A 50 2.32 -12.41 15.56
N LEU A 51 3.61 -12.73 15.69
CA LEU A 51 4.65 -12.40 14.70
C LEU A 51 4.33 -12.97 13.31
N ARG A 52 3.85 -14.22 13.22
CA ARG A 52 3.40 -14.81 11.95
C ARG A 52 2.17 -14.12 11.37
N GLY A 53 1.30 -13.55 12.22
CA GLY A 53 0.20 -12.70 11.80
C GLY A 53 0.69 -11.45 11.08
N ILE A 54 1.61 -10.72 11.72
CA ILE A 54 2.27 -9.54 11.16
C ILE A 54 2.98 -9.89 9.83
N ALA A 55 3.83 -10.92 9.84
CA ALA A 55 4.57 -11.33 8.66
C ALA A 55 3.67 -11.75 7.49
N ARG A 56 2.54 -12.43 7.77
CA ARG A 56 1.56 -12.79 6.72
C ARG A 56 0.97 -11.54 6.06
N ASN A 57 0.68 -10.50 6.83
CA ASN A 57 0.17 -9.25 6.28
C ASN A 57 1.20 -8.54 5.41
N LEU A 58 2.46 -8.46 5.88
CA LEU A 58 3.57 -7.90 5.12
C LEU A 58 3.80 -8.65 3.79
N VAL A 59 3.89 -9.99 3.84
CA VAL A 59 4.01 -10.82 2.63
C VAL A 59 2.85 -10.60 1.67
N ARG A 60 1.62 -10.60 2.18
CA ARG A 60 0.43 -10.38 1.35
C ARG A 60 0.47 -9.02 0.66
N ASN A 61 0.98 -8.00 1.33
CA ASN A 61 1.17 -6.68 0.73
C ASN A 61 2.25 -6.70 -0.35
N GLU A 62 3.39 -7.35 -0.10
CA GLU A 62 4.46 -7.44 -1.08
C GLU A 62 4.05 -8.21 -2.34
N LEU A 63 3.36 -9.35 -2.20
CA LEU A 63 2.85 -10.10 -3.35
C LEU A 63 1.84 -9.30 -4.18
N ARG A 64 1.01 -8.47 -3.54
CA ARG A 64 0.08 -7.58 -4.25
C ARG A 64 0.83 -6.45 -4.97
N LYS A 65 1.88 -5.89 -4.36
CA LYS A 65 2.75 -4.88 -4.98
C LYS A 65 3.44 -5.47 -6.21
N ASP A 66 4.04 -6.65 -6.08
CA ASP A 66 4.69 -7.37 -7.18
C ASP A 66 3.70 -7.68 -8.31
N GLN A 67 2.52 -8.22 -7.99
CA GLN A 67 1.49 -8.49 -8.99
C GLN A 67 1.03 -7.22 -9.72
N ARG A 68 0.85 -6.11 -9.00
CA ARG A 68 0.51 -4.81 -9.61
C ARG A 68 1.63 -4.30 -10.51
N ARG A 69 2.89 -4.35 -10.06
CA ARG A 69 4.05 -3.94 -10.87
C ARG A 69 4.14 -4.76 -12.16
N LYS A 70 3.98 -6.08 -12.06
CA LYS A 70 3.96 -6.98 -13.21
C LYS A 70 2.82 -6.66 -14.17
N ARG A 71 1.63 -6.34 -13.65
CA ARG A 71 0.48 -5.96 -14.48
C ARG A 71 0.72 -4.64 -15.22
N ILE A 72 1.17 -3.61 -14.51
CA ILE A 72 1.49 -2.30 -15.12
C ILE A 72 2.60 -2.46 -16.14
N LEU A 73 3.65 -3.22 -15.81
CA LEU A 73 4.73 -3.49 -16.75
C LEU A 73 4.21 -4.21 -17.99
N HIS A 74 3.33 -5.20 -17.84
CA HIS A 74 2.74 -5.91 -18.97
C HIS A 74 1.84 -5.01 -19.84
N GLU A 75 0.95 -4.22 -19.21
CA GLU A 75 0.07 -3.26 -19.88
C GLU A 75 0.90 -2.18 -20.63
N ARG A 76 1.90 -1.61 -19.96
CA ARG A 76 2.75 -0.56 -20.54
C ARG A 76 3.79 -1.09 -21.52
N LEU A 77 4.23 -2.34 -21.42
CA LEU A 77 5.22 -2.88 -22.36
C LEU A 77 4.65 -2.92 -23.78
N SER A 78 3.36 -3.26 -23.95
CA SER A 78 2.69 -3.16 -25.25
C SER A 78 2.56 -1.72 -25.75
N GLU A 79 2.30 -0.76 -24.87
CA GLU A 79 2.18 0.66 -25.23
C GLU A 79 3.55 1.28 -25.58
N ILE A 80 4.57 1.03 -24.77
CA ILE A 80 5.96 1.52 -24.96
C ILE A 80 6.56 0.96 -26.26
N LEU A 81 6.28 -0.29 -26.60
CA LEU A 81 6.79 -0.91 -27.83
C LEU A 81 6.10 -0.37 -29.10
N VAL A 82 4.95 0.31 -28.98
CA VAL A 82 4.11 0.77 -30.11
C VAL A 82 3.96 2.30 -30.16
N GLY A 83 4.45 3.04 -29.17
CA GLY A 83 4.11 4.44 -28.88
C GLY A 83 3.94 5.39 -30.07
N SER A 84 2.79 6.06 -30.10
CA SER A 84 2.40 7.11 -31.05
C SER A 84 2.80 8.51 -30.56
N PRO A 85 2.99 9.51 -31.43
CA PRO A 85 3.18 10.92 -31.04
C PRO A 85 2.09 11.48 -30.11
N ASP A 86 0.84 11.01 -30.25
CA ASP A 86 -0.27 11.42 -29.36
C ASP A 86 -0.08 10.91 -27.93
N ASP A 87 0.50 9.71 -27.75
CA ASP A 87 0.77 9.14 -26.42
C ASP A 87 1.83 9.96 -25.67
N ALA A 88 2.79 10.54 -26.39
CA ALA A 88 3.81 11.42 -25.81
C ALA A 88 3.22 12.77 -25.37
N ALA A 89 2.25 13.30 -26.11
CA ALA A 89 1.56 14.54 -25.75
C ALA A 89 0.63 14.35 -24.55
N GLU A 90 -0.13 13.25 -24.49
CA GLU A 90 -0.97 12.93 -23.32
C GLU A 90 -0.15 12.63 -22.06
N ALA A 91 0.99 11.94 -22.20
CA ALA A 91 1.89 11.70 -21.07
C ALA A 91 2.49 13.01 -20.52
N ALA A 92 2.81 13.96 -21.40
CA ALA A 92 3.29 15.29 -21.02
C ALA A 92 2.21 16.09 -20.28
N ASP A 93 0.96 16.13 -20.78
CA ASP A 93 -0.17 16.77 -20.09
C ASP A 93 -0.41 16.17 -18.69
N TRP A 94 -0.34 14.85 -18.58
CA TRP A 94 -0.51 14.17 -17.30
C TRP A 94 0.57 14.56 -16.28
N GLU A 95 1.84 14.57 -16.70
CA GLU A 95 2.98 14.86 -15.82
C GLU A 95 3.06 16.34 -15.44
N GLN A 96 2.80 17.26 -16.39
CA GLN A 96 2.99 18.70 -16.18
C GLN A 96 1.75 19.42 -15.63
N CYS A 97 0.53 18.99 -15.97
CA CYS A 97 -0.69 19.71 -15.58
C CYS A 97 -1.47 18.94 -14.51
N ARG A 98 -1.75 17.66 -14.73
CA ARG A 98 -2.70 16.91 -13.87
C ARG A 98 -2.09 16.39 -12.57
N MET A 99 -0.82 15.97 -12.60
CA MET A 99 -0.12 15.45 -11.42
C MET A 99 0.09 16.47 -10.30
N PRO A 100 0.48 17.73 -10.58
CA PRO A 100 0.54 18.79 -9.55
C PRO A 100 -0.82 19.02 -8.89
N VAL A 101 -1.88 19.18 -9.69
CA VAL A 101 -3.26 19.39 -9.20
C VAL A 101 -3.71 18.25 -8.29
N LEU A 102 -3.48 16.99 -8.69
CA LEU A 102 -3.82 15.83 -7.87
C LEU A 102 -3.09 15.86 -6.52
N ARG A 103 -1.80 16.25 -6.51
CA ARG A 103 -1.00 16.33 -5.28
C ARG A 103 -1.60 17.36 -4.32
N ASP A 104 -1.92 18.55 -4.81
CA ASP A 104 -2.50 19.62 -4.01
C ASP A 104 -3.87 19.21 -3.44
N CYS A 105 -4.71 18.57 -4.26
CA CYS A 105 -5.99 18.01 -3.82
C CYS A 105 -5.85 16.93 -2.74
N VAL A 106 -4.81 16.09 -2.80
CA VAL A 106 -4.50 15.10 -1.75
C VAL A 106 -4.02 15.77 -0.47
N GLU A 107 -3.27 16.87 -0.57
CA GLU A 107 -2.83 17.67 0.58
C GLU A 107 -3.99 18.39 1.28
N GLN A 108 -5.04 18.75 0.55
CA GLN A 108 -6.26 19.34 1.13
C GLN A 108 -7.14 18.31 1.87
N LEU A 109 -6.92 17.01 1.68
CA LEU A 109 -7.67 15.99 2.42
C LEU A 109 -7.39 16.06 3.93
N ALA A 110 -8.42 15.76 4.72
CA ALA A 110 -8.28 15.57 6.16
C ALA A 110 -7.20 14.52 6.49
N PRO A 111 -6.48 14.63 7.62
CA PRO A 111 -5.32 13.77 7.93
C PRO A 111 -5.64 12.27 7.84
N LYS A 112 -6.80 11.85 8.34
CA LYS A 112 -7.24 10.44 8.30
C LYS A 112 -7.53 9.96 6.86
N SER A 113 -8.10 10.82 6.02
CA SER A 113 -8.33 10.53 4.59
C SER A 113 -7.01 10.39 3.85
N ARG A 114 -6.03 11.26 4.15
CA ARG A 114 -4.69 11.17 3.55
C ARG A 114 -3.97 9.88 3.93
N GLN A 115 -4.08 9.44 5.19
CA GLN A 115 -3.55 8.14 5.63
C GLN A 115 -4.22 6.96 4.91
N ILE A 116 -5.53 7.01 4.70
CA ILE A 116 -6.27 5.98 3.95
C ILE A 116 -5.79 5.92 2.49
N VAL A 117 -5.59 7.07 1.85
CA VAL A 117 -5.07 7.15 0.47
C VAL A 117 -3.63 6.65 0.40
N ALA A 118 -2.76 7.11 1.30
CA ALA A 118 -1.37 6.68 1.37
C ALA A 118 -1.26 5.15 1.56
N GLY A 119 -1.98 4.59 2.54
CA GLY A 119 -1.96 3.15 2.76
C GLY A 119 -2.56 2.37 1.59
N ARG A 120 -3.62 2.87 0.95
CA ARG A 120 -4.26 2.16 -0.17
C ARG A 120 -3.46 2.21 -1.47
N TYR A 121 -2.85 3.34 -1.80
CA TYR A 121 -2.25 3.61 -3.10
C TYR A 121 -0.72 3.67 -3.06
N GLY A 122 -0.12 4.14 -1.96
CA GLY A 122 1.32 4.07 -1.72
C GLY A 122 1.75 2.69 -1.21
N ASP A 123 1.13 2.22 -0.13
CA ASP A 123 1.53 0.96 0.52
C ASP A 123 0.80 -0.28 -0.02
N GLY A 124 -0.23 -0.10 -0.83
CA GLY A 124 -0.98 -1.19 -1.47
C GLY A 124 -1.84 -2.02 -0.50
N TRP A 125 -2.11 -1.50 0.69
CA TRP A 125 -2.93 -2.17 1.70
C TRP A 125 -4.37 -2.35 1.24
N MET A 126 -5.01 -3.42 1.73
CA MET A 126 -6.44 -3.64 1.48
C MET A 126 -7.27 -3.13 2.65
N ALA A 127 -8.59 -3.05 2.43
CA ALA A 127 -9.52 -2.54 3.43
C ALA A 127 -9.40 -3.21 4.83
N PRO A 128 -9.13 -4.52 4.97
CA PRO A 128 -8.87 -5.12 6.28
C PRO A 128 -7.57 -4.64 6.93
N ASP A 129 -6.48 -4.54 6.17
CA ASP A 129 -5.18 -4.08 6.69
C ASP A 129 -5.26 -2.63 7.19
N LEU A 130 -5.90 -1.77 6.38
CA LEU A 130 -6.18 -0.39 6.74
C LEU A 130 -7.10 -0.27 7.95
N ALA A 131 -8.06 -1.18 8.09
CA ALA A 131 -9.00 -1.20 9.20
C ALA A 131 -8.27 -1.52 10.51
N ASP A 132 -7.44 -2.56 10.51
CA ASP A 132 -6.61 -2.93 11.65
C ASP A 132 -5.65 -1.80 12.04
N HIS A 133 -4.98 -1.19 11.05
CA HIS A 133 -4.00 -0.12 11.29
C HIS A 133 -4.62 1.20 11.77
N LEU A 134 -5.83 1.55 11.30
CA LEU A 134 -6.48 2.83 11.58
C LEU A 134 -7.55 2.76 12.68
N GLY A 135 -7.69 1.60 13.32
CA GLY A 135 -8.75 1.36 14.32
C GLY A 135 -10.15 1.54 13.74
N MET A 136 -10.37 1.09 12.50
CA MET A 136 -11.63 1.18 11.77
C MET A 136 -12.18 -0.21 11.47
N THR A 137 -13.40 -0.29 10.94
CA THR A 137 -13.90 -1.52 10.32
C THR A 137 -13.53 -1.52 8.83
N ALA A 138 -13.36 -2.70 8.23
CA ALA A 138 -13.10 -2.82 6.79
C ALA A 138 -14.24 -2.20 5.94
N ALA A 139 -15.47 -2.22 6.45
CA ALA A 139 -16.60 -1.53 5.81
C ALA A 139 -16.44 0.00 5.85
N ALA A 140 -16.07 0.56 7.00
CA ALA A 140 -15.80 1.99 7.15
C ALA A 140 -14.65 2.46 6.25
N VAL A 141 -13.59 1.65 6.09
CA VAL A 141 -12.49 1.97 5.17
C VAL A 141 -12.97 2.02 3.71
N ARG A 142 -13.78 1.05 3.27
CA ARG A 142 -14.33 1.06 1.90
C ARG A 142 -15.21 2.28 1.65
N GLN A 143 -16.06 2.63 2.60
CA GLN A 143 -16.90 3.83 2.53
C GLN A 143 -16.07 5.11 2.51
N ALA A 144 -15.03 5.20 3.34
CA ALA A 144 -14.11 6.34 3.33
C ALA A 144 -13.41 6.46 1.98
N LEU A 145 -12.86 5.37 1.43
CA LEU A 145 -12.23 5.38 0.10
C LEU A 145 -13.18 5.86 -1.00
N MET A 146 -14.45 5.48 -0.96
CA MET A 146 -15.44 5.97 -1.92
C MET A 146 -15.61 7.49 -1.82
N ARG A 147 -15.80 8.02 -0.61
CA ARG A 147 -15.95 9.46 -0.37
C ARG A 147 -14.70 10.25 -0.74
N ILE A 148 -13.52 9.71 -0.44
CA ILE A 148 -12.25 10.37 -0.74
C ILE A 148 -12.05 10.47 -2.26
N ARG A 149 -12.38 9.42 -3.02
CA ARG A 149 -12.29 9.45 -4.49
C ARG A 149 -13.20 10.51 -5.09
N GLU A 150 -14.42 10.63 -4.57
CA GLU A 150 -15.36 11.64 -5.00
C GLU A 150 -14.86 13.05 -4.68
N GLN A 151 -14.32 13.26 -3.47
CA GLN A 151 -13.73 14.54 -3.08
C GLN A 151 -12.52 14.91 -3.94
N LEU A 152 -11.63 13.96 -4.23
CA LEU A 152 -10.49 14.19 -5.10
C LEU A 152 -10.92 14.51 -6.53
N LYS A 153 -11.93 13.80 -7.05
CA LYS A 153 -12.49 14.07 -8.37
C LYS A 153 -13.02 15.51 -8.45
N GLN A 154 -13.85 15.92 -7.50
CA GLN A 154 -14.42 17.27 -7.47
C GLN A 154 -13.35 18.36 -7.34
N CYS A 155 -12.34 18.13 -6.51
CA CYS A 155 -11.21 19.07 -6.36
C CYS A 155 -10.44 19.23 -7.68
N ILE A 156 -10.14 18.12 -8.37
CA ILE A 156 -9.44 18.15 -9.65
C ILE A 156 -10.29 18.86 -10.72
N GLU A 157 -11.59 18.53 -10.80
CA GLU A 157 -12.51 19.18 -11.74
C GLU A 157 -12.63 20.68 -11.50
N PHE A 158 -12.61 21.12 -10.23
CA PHE A 158 -12.64 22.53 -9.87
C PHE A 158 -11.33 23.24 -10.24
N GLN A 159 -10.19 22.68 -9.85
CA GLN A 159 -8.89 23.30 -10.09
C GLN A 159 -8.55 23.36 -11.59
N MET A 160 -8.90 22.31 -12.35
CA MET A 160 -8.69 22.29 -13.80
C MET A 160 -9.67 23.19 -14.57
N ALA A 161 -10.72 23.71 -13.93
CA ALA A 161 -11.63 24.67 -14.54
C ALA A 161 -11.25 26.13 -14.26
N GLU A 162 -10.35 26.36 -13.29
CA GLU A 162 -9.81 27.68 -12.94
C GLU A 162 -8.49 28.03 -13.66
N ASP A 163 -7.79 27.02 -14.21
CA ASP A 163 -6.62 27.16 -15.10
C ASP A 163 -7.01 27.30 -16.59
#